data_AF-A0A1A8M0N9-F1
#
_entry.id   AF-A0A1A8M0N9-F1
#
_cell.length_a   1.000
_cell.length_b   1.000
_cell.length_c   1.000
_cell.angle_alpha   90.00
_cell.angle_beta   90.00
_cell.angle_gamma   90.00
#
_symmetry.space_group_name_H-M   'P 1'
#
loop_
_entity.id
_entity.type
_entity.pdbx_description
1 polymer ?
#
loop_
_entity_poly.entity_id
_entity_poly.type
_entity_poly.pdbx_seq_one_letter_code
_entity_poly.pdbx_strand_id
1 'polypeptide(L)'
;DLWQEKFKNCRMDNTTFLHPKKGCHLNFQEENDIVIYMVSFLGSLAVLPGNIISALFMDKLGRIRIIGGSMLASSACTFLLLLSFSQGVVICWQCLFYAVSVAAWNGLEVISVELYPSSKRGTAFGILNGICKFAAIIASFIFAAFIGITKIIPIFLAFVALVCGGLVALKLPETREKILC
;
A
#
# COMPACT_ATOMS: atom_id res chain seq x y z
N ASP A 1 -17.52 -6.06 29.56
CA ASP A 1 -17.60 -7.52 29.37
C ASP A 1 -16.24 -8.11 29.04
N LEU A 2 -15.67 -8.86 29.98
CA LEU A 2 -14.36 -9.50 29.89
C LEU A 2 -14.57 -10.98 29.54
N TRP A 3 -14.70 -11.28 28.25
CA TRP A 3 -14.88 -12.65 27.75
C TRP A 3 -13.57 -13.46 27.82
N GLN A 4 -13.66 -14.77 28.06
CA GLN A 4 -12.50 -15.67 28.23
C GLN A 4 -11.53 -15.67 27.03
N GLU A 5 -12.04 -15.35 25.84
CA GLU A 5 -11.30 -15.37 24.56
C GLU A 5 -10.27 -14.25 24.45
N LYS A 6 -10.49 -13.15 25.20
CA LYS A 6 -9.51 -12.07 25.33
C LYS A 6 -8.34 -12.44 26.23
N PHE A 7 -8.23 -13.62 26.82
CA PHE A 7 -7.16 -13.96 27.76
C PHE A 7 -6.29 -15.12 27.27
N LYS A 8 -5.00 -14.86 27.03
CA LYS A 8 -4.07 -15.89 26.55
C LYS A 8 -3.66 -16.83 27.70
N ASN A 9 -4.08 -18.10 27.66
CA ASN A 9 -3.70 -19.18 28.60
C ASN A 9 -3.93 -18.86 30.09
N CYS A 10 -5.05 -18.24 30.45
CA CYS A 10 -5.38 -18.00 31.86
C CYS A 10 -6.49 -18.92 32.35
N ARG A 11 -6.23 -19.61 33.47
CA ARG A 11 -7.22 -20.40 34.20
C ARG A 11 -7.82 -19.50 35.28
N MET A 12 -9.12 -19.23 35.20
CA MET A 12 -9.81 -18.47 36.25
C MET A 12 -10.19 -19.43 37.38
N ASP A 13 -9.46 -19.36 38.50
CA ASP A 13 -9.78 -20.12 39.71
C ASP A 13 -10.49 -19.21 40.73
N ASN A 14 -11.80 -19.39 40.87
CA ASN A 14 -12.68 -18.91 41.94
C ASN A 14 -12.37 -17.51 42.54
N THR A 15 -12.25 -16.47 41.70
CA THR A 15 -11.97 -15.10 42.17
C THR A 15 -13.26 -14.31 42.44
N THR A 16 -13.46 -13.89 43.69
CA THR A 16 -14.46 -12.89 44.10
C THR A 16 -14.04 -11.49 43.65
N PHE A 17 -14.98 -10.70 43.15
CA PHE A 17 -14.79 -9.37 42.53
C PHE A 17 -14.36 -8.25 43.52
N LEU A 18 -13.25 -8.41 44.24
CA LEU A 18 -12.53 -7.30 44.87
C LEU A 18 -11.21 -7.08 44.10
N HIS A 19 -11.12 -5.93 43.42
CA HIS A 19 -10.03 -5.40 42.57
C HIS A 19 -8.57 -5.70 43.02
N PRO A 20 -7.55 -5.41 42.18
CA PRO A 20 -7.33 -5.73 40.76
C PRO A 20 -5.90 -6.32 40.49
N LYS A 21 -5.73 -6.95 39.32
CA LYS A 21 -4.46 -7.24 38.60
C LYS A 21 -3.44 -8.19 39.24
N LYS A 22 -3.18 -9.30 38.54
CA LYS A 22 -1.84 -9.66 38.03
C LYS A 22 -1.94 -10.72 36.91
N GLY A 23 -1.34 -10.43 35.75
CA GLY A 23 -0.68 -11.46 34.95
C GLY A 23 -1.36 -12.03 33.69
N CYS A 24 -2.53 -11.56 33.24
CA CYS A 24 -3.12 -12.13 32.03
C CYS A 24 -2.96 -11.21 30.81
N HIS A 25 -2.25 -11.69 29.78
CA HIS A 25 -2.10 -10.97 28.51
C HIS A 25 -3.43 -10.96 27.76
N LEU A 26 -3.93 -9.76 27.48
CA LEU A 26 -5.12 -9.57 26.65
C LEU A 26 -4.78 -9.94 25.19
N ASN A 27 -5.59 -10.79 24.57
CA ASN A 27 -5.46 -11.21 23.19
C ASN A 27 -6.00 -10.11 22.27
N PHE A 28 -5.17 -9.09 22.00
CA PHE A 28 -5.46 -8.02 21.03
C PHE A 28 -5.27 -8.47 19.57
N GLN A 29 -4.87 -9.73 19.35
CA GLN A 29 -4.60 -10.28 18.01
C GLN A 29 -5.89 -10.33 17.18
N GLU A 30 -6.98 -10.83 17.75
CA GLU A 30 -8.24 -11.09 17.05
C GLU A 30 -8.94 -9.79 16.60
N GLU A 31 -8.86 -8.73 17.41
CA GLU A 31 -9.40 -7.40 17.07
C GLU A 31 -8.58 -6.72 15.96
N ASN A 32 -7.25 -6.91 15.96
CA ASN A 32 -6.38 -6.45 14.88
C ASN A 32 -6.58 -7.23 13.57
N ASP A 33 -6.80 -8.54 13.66
CA ASP A 33 -7.03 -9.39 12.49
C ASP A 33 -8.27 -8.92 11.72
N ILE A 34 -9.40 -8.68 12.41
CA ILE A 34 -10.64 -8.18 11.80
C ILE A 34 -10.41 -6.85 11.07
N VAL A 35 -9.67 -5.91 11.68
CA VAL A 35 -9.37 -4.61 11.07
C VAL A 35 -8.47 -4.77 9.84
N ILE A 36 -7.45 -5.63 9.90
CA ILE A 36 -6.56 -5.92 8.76
C ILE A 36 -7.35 -6.55 7.60
N TYR A 37 -8.24 -7.50 7.87
CA TYR A 37 -9.10 -8.10 6.85
C TYR A 37 -10.06 -7.07 6.24
N MET A 38 -10.71 -6.24 7.06
CA MET A 38 -11.58 -5.15 6.60
C MET A 38 -10.82 -4.17 5.69
N VAL A 39 -9.63 -3.72 6.09
CA VAL A 39 -8.79 -2.82 5.29
C VAL A 39 -8.39 -3.48 3.97
N SER A 40 -8.01 -4.76 3.98
CA SER A 40 -7.62 -5.49 2.78
C SER A 40 -8.80 -5.66 1.82
N PHE A 41 -9.99 -5.95 2.36
CA PHE A 41 -11.22 -6.06 1.60
C PHE A 41 -11.63 -4.72 0.98
N LEU A 42 -11.68 -3.66 1.78
CA LEU A 42 -12.01 -2.30 1.31
C LEU A 42 -10.97 -1.78 0.31
N GLY A 43 -9.69 -2.06 0.53
CA GLY A 43 -8.62 -1.76 -0.42
C GLY A 43 -8.83 -2.45 -1.76
N SER A 44 -9.15 -3.76 -1.73
CA SER A 44 -9.48 -4.54 -2.94
C SER A 44 -10.71 -4.01 -3.66
N LEU A 45 -11.75 -3.62 -2.91
CA LEU A 45 -12.95 -2.99 -3.46
C LEU A 45 -12.63 -1.64 -4.13
N ALA A 46 -11.74 -0.85 -3.53
CA ALA A 46 -11.31 0.46 -4.05
C ALA A 46 -10.42 0.37 -5.30
N VAL A 47 -9.77 -0.78 -5.54
CA VAL A 47 -9.00 -1.04 -6.78
C VAL A 47 -9.91 -1.02 -8.01
N LEU A 48 -11.13 -1.57 -7.91
CA LEU A 48 -12.08 -1.64 -9.03
C LEU A 48 -12.42 -0.24 -9.62
N PRO A 49 -12.93 0.74 -8.83
CA PRO A 49 -13.15 2.09 -9.34
C PRO A 49 -11.84 2.79 -9.66
N GLY A 50 -10.74 2.52 -8.94
CA GLY A 50 -9.40 3.03 -9.24
C GLY A 50 -8.95 2.67 -10.66
N ASN A 51 -9.17 1.43 -11.09
CA ASN A 51 -8.88 0.96 -12.44
C ASN A 51 -9.67 1.76 -13.50
N ILE A 52 -10.99 1.91 -13.30
CA ILE A 52 -11.87 2.63 -14.24
C ILE A 52 -11.44 4.10 -14.36
N ILE A 53 -11.20 4.76 -13.23
CA ILE A 53 -10.75 6.16 -13.19
C ILE A 53 -9.38 6.29 -13.85
N SER A 54 -8.46 5.34 -13.62
CA SER A 54 -7.12 5.36 -14.23
C SER A 54 -7.18 5.25 -15.76
N ALA A 55 -8.07 4.41 -16.30
CA ALA A 55 -8.29 4.31 -17.73
C ALA A 55 -8.85 5.63 -18.32
N LEU A 56 -9.89 6.18 -17.69
CA LEU A 56 -10.49 7.46 -18.11
C LEU A 56 -9.50 8.64 -18.06
N PHE A 57 -8.65 8.67 -17.03
CA PHE A 57 -7.63 9.71 -16.91
C PHE A 57 -6.50 9.51 -17.94
N MET A 58 -6.09 8.26 -18.23
CA MET A 58 -5.05 7.95 -19.22
C MET A 58 -5.39 8.44 -20.61
N ASP A 59 -6.67 8.40 -20.97
CA ASP A 59 -7.15 8.90 -22.26
C ASP A 59 -7.11 10.43 -22.36
N LYS A 60 -7.13 11.17 -21.23
CA LYS A 60 -7.21 12.64 -21.22
C LYS A 60 -5.91 13.38 -20.88
N LEU A 61 -5.07 12.85 -20.00
CA LEU A 61 -3.99 13.63 -19.34
C LEU A 61 -2.55 13.21 -19.71
N GLY A 62 -2.38 12.18 -20.54
CA GLY A 62 -1.06 11.67 -20.95
C GLY A 62 -0.52 10.65 -19.95
N ARG A 63 0.05 9.54 -20.47
CA ARG A 63 0.40 8.36 -19.66
C ARG A 63 1.46 8.68 -18.59
N ILE A 64 2.51 9.42 -18.94
CA ILE A 64 3.63 9.69 -18.01
C ILE A 64 3.20 10.65 -16.90
N ARG A 65 2.42 11.68 -17.23
CA ARG A 65 1.88 12.62 -16.23
C ARG A 65 0.98 11.96 -15.21
N ILE A 66 0.24 10.92 -15.62
CA ILE A 66 -0.62 10.16 -14.71
C ILE A 66 0.18 9.25 -13.82
N ILE A 67 1.19 8.56 -14.34
CA ILE A 67 2.08 7.73 -13.52
C ILE A 67 2.77 8.61 -12.46
N GLY A 68 3.39 9.71 -12.87
CA GLY A 68 4.05 10.62 -11.94
C GLY A 68 3.08 11.31 -10.97
N GLY A 69 1.94 11.81 -11.46
CA GLY A 69 0.92 12.47 -10.65
C GLY A 69 0.27 11.54 -9.63
N SER A 70 -0.01 10.30 -10.01
CA SER A 70 -0.53 9.28 -9.08
C SER A 70 0.51 8.86 -8.04
N MET A 71 1.78 8.66 -8.42
CA MET A 71 2.84 8.38 -7.43
C MET A 71 3.01 9.52 -6.41
N LEU A 72 2.94 10.79 -6.85
CA LEU A 72 2.98 11.93 -5.96
C LEU A 72 1.73 12.03 -5.08
N ALA A 73 0.54 11.78 -5.62
CA ALA A 73 -0.68 11.75 -4.83
C ALA A 73 -0.67 10.60 -3.79
N SER A 74 -0.15 9.43 -4.15
CA SER A 74 0.09 8.33 -3.20
C SER A 74 1.07 8.77 -2.11
N SER A 75 2.15 9.49 -2.45
CA SER A 75 3.08 10.02 -1.44
C SER A 75 2.40 10.99 -0.47
N ALA A 76 1.52 11.87 -0.95
CA ALA A 76 0.76 12.78 -0.11
C ALA A 76 -0.17 12.01 0.85
N CYS A 77 -0.83 10.94 0.36
CA CYS A 77 -1.63 10.06 1.20
C CYS A 77 -0.78 9.37 2.28
N THR A 78 0.42 8.88 1.93
CA THR A 78 1.36 8.28 2.88
C THR A 78 1.83 9.27 3.95
N PHE A 79 2.04 10.52 3.58
CA PHE A 79 2.36 11.57 4.55
C PHE A 79 1.18 11.89 5.47
N LEU A 80 -0.05 11.94 4.94
CA LEU A 80 -1.25 12.14 5.75
C LEU A 80 -1.53 10.97 6.69
N LEU A 81 -1.15 9.75 6.31
CA LEU A 81 -1.18 8.58 7.21
C LEU A 81 -0.27 8.77 8.43
N LEU A 82 0.88 9.44 8.31
CA LEU A 82 1.75 9.74 9.45
C LEU A 82 1.09 10.69 10.46
N LEU A 83 0.30 11.64 9.96
CA LEU A 83 -0.39 12.65 10.77
C LEU A 83 -1.75 12.16 11.31
N SER A 84 -2.20 10.98 10.87
CA SER A 84 -3.52 10.45 11.22
C SER A 84 -3.49 9.67 12.52
N PHE A 85 -4.26 10.14 13.50
CA PHE A 85 -4.37 9.50 14.83
C PHE A 85 -5.66 8.69 15.02
N SER A 86 -6.65 8.86 14.14
CA SER A 86 -7.95 8.16 14.21
C SER A 86 -7.98 6.94 13.28
N GLN A 87 -8.45 5.80 13.78
CA GLN A 87 -8.55 4.56 12.99
C GLN A 87 -9.38 4.74 11.71
N GLY A 88 -10.53 5.41 11.79
CA GLY A 88 -11.38 5.64 10.61
C GLY A 88 -10.66 6.46 9.52
N VAL A 89 -9.92 7.49 9.94
CA VAL A 89 -9.17 8.36 9.03
C VAL A 89 -7.99 7.61 8.40
N VAL A 90 -7.31 6.75 9.18
CA VAL A 90 -6.24 5.87 8.67
C VAL A 90 -6.78 4.92 7.59
N ILE A 91 -7.95 4.31 7.81
CA ILE A 91 -8.58 3.40 6.83
C ILE A 91 -8.93 4.17 5.55
N CYS A 92 -9.54 5.36 5.68
CA CYS A 92 -9.86 6.19 4.51
C CYS A 92 -8.63 6.55 3.68
N TRP A 93 -7.55 7.02 4.32
CA TRP A 93 -6.31 7.34 3.61
C TRP A 93 -5.64 6.11 3.01
N GLN A 94 -5.74 4.96 3.68
CA GLN A 94 -5.21 3.71 3.16
C GLN A 94 -5.95 3.26 1.90
N CYS A 95 -7.29 3.34 1.89
CA CYS A 95 -8.10 3.05 0.71
C CYS A 95 -7.77 4.00 -0.44
N LEU A 96 -7.62 5.30 -0.17
CA LEU A 96 -7.24 6.29 -1.17
C LEU A 96 -5.85 5.99 -1.75
N PHE A 97 -4.88 5.67 -0.88
CA PHE A 97 -3.55 5.25 -1.27
C PHE A 97 -3.60 4.03 -2.21
N TYR A 98 -4.40 3.01 -1.90
CA TYR A 98 -4.57 1.84 -2.76
C TYR A 98 -5.14 2.22 -4.13
N ALA A 99 -6.22 3.01 -4.16
CA ALA A 99 -6.86 3.42 -5.42
C ALA A 99 -5.91 4.20 -6.35
N VAL A 100 -5.13 5.14 -5.78
CA VAL A 100 -4.18 5.96 -6.54
C VAL A 100 -2.95 5.15 -6.97
N SER A 101 -2.43 4.28 -6.09
CA SER A 101 -1.25 3.46 -6.41
C SER A 101 -1.54 2.43 -7.49
N VAL A 102 -2.76 1.90 -7.54
CA VAL A 102 -3.24 1.04 -8.63
C VAL A 102 -3.23 1.78 -9.97
N ALA A 103 -3.64 3.05 -10.00
CA ALA A 103 -3.58 3.85 -11.22
C ALA A 103 -2.14 4.01 -11.73
N ALA A 104 -1.18 4.23 -10.81
CA ALA A 104 0.25 4.27 -11.15
C ALA A 104 0.73 2.93 -11.73
N TRP A 105 0.34 1.83 -11.09
CA TRP A 105 0.70 0.47 -11.50
C TRP A 105 0.18 0.14 -12.89
N ASN A 106 -1.12 0.35 -13.14
CA ASN A 106 -1.72 0.15 -14.46
C ASN A 106 -1.01 0.99 -15.53
N GLY A 107 -0.66 2.24 -15.20
CA GLY A 107 0.04 3.12 -16.14
C GLY A 107 1.41 2.59 -16.52
N LEU A 108 2.15 2.05 -15.54
CA LEU A 108 3.45 1.41 -15.75
C LEU A 108 3.34 0.14 -16.61
N GLU A 109 2.28 -0.66 -16.43
CA GLU A 109 2.07 -1.84 -17.26
C GLU A 109 1.76 -1.45 -18.71
N VAL A 110 0.90 -0.44 -18.93
CA VAL A 110 0.56 0.00 -20.28
C VAL A 110 1.75 0.66 -20.98
N ILE A 111 2.49 1.54 -20.31
CA ILE A 111 3.68 2.16 -20.94
C ILE A 111 4.77 1.13 -21.23
N SER A 112 4.92 0.09 -20.39
CA SER A 112 5.87 -0.99 -20.64
C SER A 112 5.52 -1.74 -21.93
N VAL A 113 4.25 -2.00 -22.20
CA VAL A 113 3.86 -2.69 -23.44
C VAL A 113 3.96 -1.81 -24.69
N GLU A 114 3.90 -0.48 -24.54
CA GLU A 114 4.08 0.48 -25.64
C GLU A 114 5.54 0.76 -25.95
N LEU A 115 6.42 0.76 -24.93
CA LEU A 115 7.83 1.10 -25.09
C LEU A 115 8.65 -0.05 -25.72
N TYR A 116 8.27 -1.31 -25.45
CA TYR A 116 9.03 -2.47 -25.88
C TYR A 116 8.41 -3.14 -27.12
N PRO A 117 9.22 -3.52 -28.13
CA PRO A 117 8.72 -4.24 -29.31
C PRO A 117 8.13 -5.60 -28.92
N SER A 118 7.14 -6.06 -29.68
CA SER A 118 6.34 -7.28 -29.41
C SER A 118 7.21 -8.52 -29.14
N SER A 119 8.35 -8.66 -29.81
CA SER A 119 9.29 -9.78 -29.65
C SER A 119 10.04 -9.79 -28.30
N LYS A 120 10.17 -8.65 -27.62
CA LYS A 120 10.92 -8.52 -26.35
C LYS A 120 10.04 -8.14 -25.15
N ARG A 121 8.77 -7.84 -25.39
CA ARG A 121 7.81 -7.39 -24.38
C ARG A 121 7.65 -8.37 -23.21
N GLY A 122 7.56 -9.66 -23.50
CA GLY A 122 7.42 -10.71 -22.47
C GLY A 122 8.61 -10.76 -21.51
N THR A 123 9.83 -10.73 -22.05
CA THR A 123 11.06 -10.73 -21.24
C THR A 123 11.20 -9.43 -20.44
N ALA A 124 10.92 -8.27 -21.04
CA ALA A 124 10.97 -6.98 -20.35
C ALA A 124 9.97 -6.93 -19.17
N PHE A 125 8.72 -7.35 -19.40
CA PHE A 125 7.71 -7.40 -18.34
C PHE A 125 8.06 -8.40 -17.25
N GLY A 126 8.62 -9.56 -17.61
CA GLY A 126 9.10 -10.56 -16.66
C GLY A 126 10.23 -10.06 -15.78
N ILE A 127 11.24 -9.40 -16.37
CA ILE A 127 12.36 -8.80 -15.62
C ILE A 127 11.84 -7.70 -14.69
N LEU A 128 10.98 -6.80 -15.18
CA LEU A 128 10.40 -5.73 -14.38
C LEU A 128 9.66 -6.29 -13.16
N ASN A 129 8.76 -7.26 -13.37
CA ASN A 129 8.02 -7.91 -12.28
C ASN A 129 8.95 -8.67 -11.32
N GLY A 130 10.00 -9.32 -11.84
CA GLY A 130 11.02 -9.97 -11.02
C GLY A 130 11.70 -8.99 -10.08
N ILE A 131 12.12 -7.82 -10.59
CA ILE A 131 12.72 -6.75 -9.80
C ILE A 131 11.71 -6.21 -8.77
N CYS A 132 10.44 -5.99 -9.15
CA CYS A 132 9.40 -5.56 -8.21
C CYS A 132 9.20 -6.57 -7.07
N LYS A 133 9.16 -7.87 -7.37
CA LYS A 133 9.03 -8.91 -6.34
C LYS A 133 10.25 -8.98 -5.43
N PHE A 134 11.45 -8.84 -5.98
CA PHE A 134 12.69 -8.78 -5.20
C PHE A 134 12.71 -7.55 -4.27
N ALA A 135 12.32 -6.39 -4.78
CA ALA A 135 12.17 -5.17 -3.98
C ALA A 135 11.12 -5.34 -2.87
N ALA A 136 10.00 -6.02 -3.15
CA ALA A 136 8.98 -6.32 -2.15
C ALA A 136 9.52 -7.20 -1.02
N ILE A 137 10.33 -8.22 -1.34
CA ILE A 137 10.98 -9.07 -0.32
C ILE A 137 11.88 -8.22 0.59
N ILE A 138 12.73 -7.36 0.01
CA ILE A 138 13.59 -6.45 0.78
C ILE A 138 12.75 -5.51 1.66
N ALA A 139 11.69 -4.93 1.10
CA ALA A 139 10.79 -4.05 1.84
C ALA A 139 10.13 -4.77 3.02
N SER A 140 9.71 -6.02 2.86
CA SER A 140 9.16 -6.83 3.95
C SER A 140 10.19 -7.09 5.06
N PHE A 141 11.46 -7.36 4.72
CA PHE A 141 12.52 -7.51 5.73
C PHE A 141 12.75 -6.23 6.51
N ILE A 142 12.82 -5.09 5.82
CA ILE A 142 12.95 -3.77 6.46
C ILE A 142 11.75 -3.53 7.37
N PHE A 143 10.53 -3.75 6.88
CA PHE A 143 9.31 -3.55 7.66
C PHE A 143 9.28 -4.43 8.92
N ALA A 144 9.63 -5.71 8.80
CA ALA A 144 9.71 -6.64 9.93
C ALA A 144 10.76 -6.25 10.96
N ALA A 145 11.89 -5.67 10.55
CA ALA A 145 12.92 -5.19 11.46
C ALA A 145 12.47 -3.96 12.28
N PHE A 146 11.68 -3.07 11.68
CA PHE A 146 11.30 -1.80 12.31
C PHE A 146 9.93 -1.80 13.00
N ILE A 147 9.06 -2.77 12.74
CA ILE A 147 7.70 -2.82 13.31
C ILE A 147 7.69 -2.89 14.84
N GLY A 148 8.72 -3.49 15.45
CA GLY A 148 8.87 -3.61 16.90
C GLY A 148 9.43 -2.36 17.59
N ILE A 149 9.96 -1.40 16.84
CA ILE A 149 10.64 -0.20 17.37
C ILE A 149 9.81 1.04 17.06
N THR A 150 9.60 1.34 15.78
CA THR A 150 8.88 2.55 15.35
C THR A 150 8.22 2.35 14.00
N LYS A 151 6.93 2.69 13.94
CA LYS A 151 6.10 2.64 12.71
C LYS A 151 6.44 3.76 11.72
N ILE A 152 7.06 4.84 12.19
CA ILE A 152 7.33 6.05 11.42
C ILE A 152 8.40 5.82 10.35
N ILE A 153 9.45 5.05 10.67
CA ILE A 153 10.58 4.78 9.77
C ILE A 153 10.12 4.14 8.44
N PRO A 154 9.38 3.01 8.44
CA PRO A 154 8.96 2.39 7.18
C PRO A 154 8.00 3.28 6.37
N ILE A 155 7.11 4.04 7.03
CA ILE A 155 6.19 4.94 6.34
C ILE A 155 6.94 6.10 5.69
N PHE A 156 7.93 6.68 6.38
CA PHE A 156 8.77 7.74 5.82
C PHE A 156 9.63 7.23 4.66
N LEU A 157 10.18 6.02 4.76
CA LEU A 157 10.92 5.40 3.67
C LEU A 157 10.03 5.21 2.43
N ALA A 158 8.79 4.75 2.60
CA ALA A 158 7.81 4.63 1.53
C ALA A 158 7.47 6.00 0.92
N PHE A 159 7.28 7.03 1.74
CA PHE A 159 7.05 8.40 1.28
C PHE A 159 8.18 8.89 0.37
N VAL A 160 9.44 8.79 0.83
CA VAL A 160 10.61 9.22 0.06
C VAL A 160 10.72 8.43 -1.24
N ALA A 161 10.53 7.10 -1.20
CA ALA A 161 10.57 6.26 -2.38
C ALA A 161 9.51 6.65 -3.43
N LEU A 162 8.28 6.97 -2.99
CA LEU A 162 7.20 7.40 -3.87
C LEU A 162 7.44 8.79 -4.46
N VAL A 163 7.97 9.73 -3.67
CA VAL A 163 8.35 11.06 -4.17
C VAL A 163 9.46 10.94 -5.21
N CYS A 164 10.53 10.20 -4.92
CA CYS A 164 11.61 9.96 -5.86
C CYS A 164 11.10 9.28 -7.15
N GLY A 165 10.28 8.22 -7.01
CA GLY A 165 9.67 7.53 -8.15
C GLY A 165 8.79 8.44 -8.99
N GLY A 166 7.93 9.25 -8.35
CA GLY A 166 7.06 10.21 -9.02
C GLY A 166 7.83 11.32 -9.73
N LEU A 167 8.89 11.85 -9.12
CA LEU A 167 9.75 12.86 -9.75
C LEU A 167 10.51 12.29 -10.95
N VAL A 168 11.06 11.09 -10.85
CA VAL A 168 11.72 10.40 -11.97
C VAL A 168 10.72 10.13 -13.09
N ALA A 169 9.50 9.66 -12.74
CA ALA A 169 8.41 9.47 -13.68
C ALA A 169 8.09 10.76 -14.45
N LEU A 170 7.92 11.89 -13.76
CA LEU A 170 7.62 13.19 -14.40
C LEU A 170 8.78 13.75 -15.23
N LYS A 171 10.02 13.33 -14.97
CA LYS A 171 11.20 13.73 -15.75
C LYS A 171 11.38 12.92 -17.03
N LEU A 172 10.66 11.80 -17.20
CA LEU A 172 10.69 11.04 -18.44
C LEU A 172 9.94 11.80 -19.55
N PRO A 173 10.52 11.92 -20.76
CA PRO A 173 9.86 12.56 -21.88
C PRO A 173 8.63 11.75 -22.30
N GLU A 174 7.50 12.44 -22.54
CA GLU A 174 6.25 11.81 -22.99
C GLU A 174 6.48 10.93 -24.22
N THR A 175 6.09 9.66 -24.14
CA THR A 175 6.27 8.64 -25.18
C THR A 175 5.40 8.85 -26.42
N ARG A 176 4.67 9.98 -26.49
CA ARG A 176 3.57 10.21 -27.44
C ARG A 176 3.98 10.33 -28.92
N GLU A 177 5.28 10.28 -29.24
CA GLU A 177 5.78 10.49 -30.62
C GLU A 177 6.62 9.35 -31.21
N LYS A 178 6.62 8.14 -30.63
CA LYS A 178 7.18 6.97 -31.32
C LYS A 178 6.13 5.87 -31.48
N ILE A 179 5.20 6.14 -32.38
CA ILE A 179 4.52 5.09 -33.15
C ILE A 179 5.62 4.47 -34.02
N LEU A 180 6.33 3.48 -33.50
CA LEU A 180 7.17 2.63 -34.35
C LEU A 180 6.22 1.63 -35.03
N CYS A 181 5.71 2.04 -36.20
CA CYS A 181 5.26 1.11 -37.23
C CYS A 181 6.35 0.08 -37.56
#